data_AF-A0A961G668-F1
#
_entry.id   AF-A0A961G668-F1
#
_cell.length_a   1.000
_cell.length_b   1.000
_cell.length_c   1.000
_cell.angle_alpha   90.00
_cell.angle_beta   90.00
_cell.angle_gamma   90.00
#
_symmetry.space_group_name_H-M   'P 1'
#
loop_
_entity.id
_entity.type
_entity.pdbx_description
1 polymer ?
#
loop_
_entity_poly.entity_id
_entity_poly.type
_entity_poly.pdbx_seq_one_letter_code
_entity_poly.pdbx_strand_id
1 'polypeptide(L)'
;MLLLLIPAAAIAQDADEPDVEQLQLGQQVYTNTCSGCHQPSGTGLPGQIPPLLNNPVVDDAEFVKGVVKNGLTGEIEVDGVTYNGTMPSFSTLSDEEIDAVIAYLQNDLTVPSTGTETETETGGSTAGSSLPPIVGAMTSFAYLMALAIAAVVFAPRLIARIDRRNVAPLDAYLKAGVIVIYFVVFTVFVPSMVLETEVVGKLPQGVQDFVASGLWIGALAIGVGALWWFQREDRI
;
A
#
# COMPACT_ATOMS: atom_id res chain seq x y z
N MET A 1 -6.60 -64.31 -18.04
CA MET A 1 -6.45 -62.92 -18.50
C MET A 1 -7.49 -62.10 -17.76
N LEU A 2 -7.19 -61.73 -16.51
CA LEU A 2 -8.10 -61.03 -15.60
C LEU A 2 -7.73 -59.55 -15.63
N LEU A 3 -8.50 -58.75 -16.36
CA LEU A 3 -8.37 -57.29 -16.39
C LEU A 3 -8.98 -56.74 -15.09
N LEU A 4 -8.10 -56.36 -14.16
CA LEU A 4 -8.46 -55.58 -12.97
C LEU A 4 -8.79 -54.15 -13.42
N LEU A 5 -10.09 -53.82 -13.38
CA LEU A 5 -10.57 -52.44 -13.36
C LEU A 5 -10.17 -51.82 -12.01
N ILE A 6 -9.20 -50.89 -12.05
CA ILE A 6 -8.91 -50.00 -10.93
C ILE A 6 -9.98 -48.90 -10.96
N PRO A 7 -10.80 -48.71 -9.91
CA PRO A 7 -11.64 -47.54 -9.83
C PRO A 7 -10.76 -46.32 -9.55
N ALA A 8 -10.90 -45.29 -10.38
CA ALA A 8 -10.36 -43.97 -10.09
C ALA A 8 -11.02 -43.46 -8.80
N ALA A 9 -10.27 -43.44 -7.71
CA ALA A 9 -10.69 -42.79 -6.48
C ALA A 9 -10.85 -41.29 -6.79
N ALA A 10 -12.08 -40.81 -6.71
CA ALA A 10 -12.39 -39.40 -6.69
C ALA A 10 -11.67 -38.79 -5.48
N ILE A 11 -10.88 -37.75 -5.74
CA ILE A 11 -10.28 -36.91 -4.71
C ILE A 11 -11.45 -36.12 -4.11
N ALA A 12 -11.89 -36.51 -2.92
CA ALA A 12 -12.75 -35.66 -2.11
C ALA A 12 -11.88 -34.48 -1.66
N GLN A 13 -12.17 -33.27 -2.16
CA GLN A 13 -11.67 -32.05 -1.55
C GLN A 13 -12.45 -31.86 -0.25
N ASP A 14 -11.75 -31.88 0.88
CA ASP A 14 -12.32 -31.53 2.19
C ASP A 14 -12.93 -30.13 2.10
N ALA A 15 -14.22 -30.04 2.38
CA ALA A 15 -15.04 -28.84 2.18
C ALA A 15 -14.99 -27.86 3.38
N ASP A 16 -13.91 -27.86 4.15
CA ASP A 16 -13.84 -27.15 5.44
C ASP A 16 -12.84 -25.99 5.47
N GLU A 17 -11.99 -25.86 4.46
CA GLU A 17 -11.04 -24.75 4.34
C GLU A 17 -11.40 -23.88 3.12
N PRO A 18 -11.51 -22.55 3.25
CA PRO A 18 -11.80 -21.68 2.12
C PRO A 18 -10.68 -21.82 1.09
N ASP A 19 -11.06 -21.98 -0.18
CA ASP A 19 -10.07 -22.08 -1.23
C ASP A 19 -9.32 -20.73 -1.42
N VAL A 20 -8.12 -20.80 -2.00
CA VAL A 20 -7.27 -19.62 -2.16
C VAL A 20 -7.91 -18.57 -3.08
N GLU A 21 -8.72 -18.99 -4.05
CA GLU A 21 -9.42 -18.09 -4.98
C GLU A 21 -10.52 -17.32 -4.27
N GLN A 22 -11.27 -17.98 -3.38
CA GLN A 22 -12.25 -17.37 -2.49
C GLN A 22 -11.60 -16.33 -1.57
N LEU A 23 -10.45 -16.66 -0.97
CA LEU A 23 -9.71 -15.72 -0.13
C LEU A 23 -9.17 -14.52 -0.92
N GLN A 24 -8.71 -14.72 -2.16
CA GLN A 24 -8.28 -13.63 -3.04
C GLN A 24 -9.44 -12.73 -3.46
N LEU A 25 -10.61 -13.30 -3.73
CA LEU A 25 -11.83 -12.54 -3.99
C LEU A 25 -12.22 -11.72 -2.75
N GLY A 26 -12.21 -12.35 -1.57
CA GLY A 26 -12.51 -11.70 -0.30
C GLY A 26 -11.56 -10.53 0.00
N GLN A 27 -10.26 -10.71 -0.28
CA GLN A 27 -9.26 -9.65 -0.18
C GLN A 27 -9.58 -8.45 -1.08
N GLN A 28 -9.97 -8.70 -2.33
CA GLN A 28 -10.32 -7.64 -3.28
C GLN A 28 -11.57 -6.88 -2.82
N VAL A 29 -12.62 -7.59 -2.42
CA VAL A 29 -13.86 -7.00 -1.90
C VAL A 29 -13.57 -6.16 -0.66
N TYR A 30 -12.80 -6.69 0.29
CA TYR A 30 -12.41 -6.00 1.50
C TYR A 30 -11.65 -4.70 1.21
N THR A 31 -10.64 -4.78 0.36
CA THR A 31 -9.78 -3.64 0.01
C THR A 31 -10.59 -2.51 -0.63
N ASN A 32 -11.48 -2.85 -1.56
CA ASN A 32 -12.26 -1.87 -2.32
C ASN A 32 -13.45 -1.28 -1.55
N THR A 33 -14.03 -2.05 -0.62
CA THR A 33 -15.34 -1.72 -0.04
C THR A 33 -15.28 -1.47 1.46
N CYS A 34 -14.49 -2.26 2.19
CA CYS A 34 -14.56 -2.32 3.65
C CYS A 34 -13.43 -1.53 4.33
N SER A 35 -12.23 -1.56 3.73
CA SER A 35 -10.99 -1.02 4.30
C SER A 35 -11.04 0.49 4.57
N GLY A 36 -11.82 1.24 3.78
CA GLY A 36 -11.95 2.69 3.94
C GLY A 36 -12.49 3.13 5.30
N CYS A 37 -13.32 2.29 5.94
CA CYS A 37 -13.82 2.53 7.30
C CYS A 37 -13.15 1.63 8.33
N HIS A 38 -13.08 0.32 8.07
CA HIS A 38 -12.55 -0.66 9.02
C HIS A 38 -11.02 -0.74 9.07
N GLN A 39 -10.34 0.11 8.31
CA GLN A 39 -8.89 0.16 8.09
C GLN A 39 -8.36 -1.04 7.30
N PRO A 40 -7.21 -0.93 6.62
CA PRO A 40 -6.59 -2.07 5.95
C PRO A 40 -6.24 -3.23 6.90
N SER A 41 -5.97 -2.93 8.17
CA SER A 41 -5.66 -3.91 9.22
C SER A 41 -6.90 -4.51 9.90
N GLY A 42 -8.11 -4.08 9.56
CA GLY A 42 -9.34 -4.52 10.25
C GLY A 42 -9.46 -4.10 11.70
N THR A 43 -8.59 -3.23 12.20
CA THR A 43 -8.63 -2.76 13.60
C THR A 43 -9.71 -1.69 13.85
N GLY A 44 -10.31 -1.16 12.79
CA GLY A 44 -11.27 -0.06 12.90
C GLY A 44 -10.69 1.18 13.57
N LEU A 45 -11.56 1.93 14.26
CA LEU A 45 -11.21 3.14 15.02
C LEU A 45 -11.97 3.11 16.36
N PRO A 46 -11.29 2.94 17.50
CA PRO A 46 -11.93 2.80 18.81
C PRO A 46 -12.97 3.89 19.10
N GLY A 47 -14.17 3.47 19.51
CA GLY A 47 -15.31 4.37 19.80
C GLY A 47 -16.02 4.97 18.60
N GLN A 48 -15.57 4.70 17.36
CA GLN A 48 -16.22 5.19 16.13
C GLN A 48 -16.54 4.08 15.14
N ILE A 49 -15.56 3.25 14.78
CA ILE A 49 -15.72 2.12 13.85
C ILE A 49 -15.24 0.84 14.56
N PRO A 50 -16.09 -0.19 14.68
CA PRO A 50 -15.71 -1.42 15.38
C PRO A 50 -14.59 -2.17 14.64
N PRO A 51 -13.71 -2.88 15.37
CA PRO A 51 -12.77 -3.81 14.77
C PRO A 51 -13.49 -4.99 14.13
N LEU A 52 -12.95 -5.48 13.03
CA LEU A 52 -13.34 -6.75 12.39
C LEU A 52 -12.37 -7.86 12.74
N LEU A 53 -11.09 -7.55 12.94
CA LEU A 53 -10.08 -8.53 13.33
C LEU A 53 -10.22 -8.91 14.81
N ASN A 54 -10.09 -10.19 15.15
CA ASN A 54 -10.29 -10.74 16.50
C ASN A 54 -11.67 -10.44 17.11
N ASN A 55 -12.67 -10.14 16.30
CA ASN A 55 -14.02 -9.86 16.76
C ASN A 55 -14.87 -11.14 16.68
N PRO A 56 -15.32 -11.74 17.80
CA PRO A 56 -16.09 -12.98 17.78
C PRO A 56 -17.44 -12.85 17.08
N VAL A 57 -17.92 -11.62 16.85
CA VAL A 57 -19.12 -11.37 16.05
C VAL A 57 -18.91 -11.74 14.58
N VAL A 58 -17.67 -11.72 14.08
CA VAL A 58 -17.33 -12.08 12.70
C VAL A 58 -17.42 -13.59 12.45
N ASP A 59 -17.34 -14.40 13.50
CA ASP A 59 -17.50 -15.86 13.41
C ASP A 59 -18.96 -16.26 13.09
N ASP A 60 -19.93 -15.39 13.37
CA ASP A 60 -21.32 -15.57 12.96
C ASP A 60 -21.52 -15.08 11.51
N ALA A 61 -21.21 -15.96 10.55
CA ALA A 61 -21.30 -15.66 9.13
C ALA A 61 -22.70 -15.19 8.68
N GLU A 62 -23.79 -15.76 9.25
CA GLU A 62 -25.15 -15.35 8.89
C GLU A 62 -25.44 -13.92 9.38
N PHE A 63 -25.02 -13.60 10.60
CA PHE A 63 -25.11 -12.24 11.12
C PHE A 63 -24.32 -11.25 10.27
N VAL A 64 -23.05 -11.55 9.96
CA VAL A 64 -22.20 -10.68 9.13
C VAL A 64 -22.82 -10.48 7.75
N LYS A 65 -23.31 -11.54 7.11
CA LYS A 65 -24.01 -11.46 5.81
C LYS A 65 -25.25 -10.57 5.89
N GLY A 66 -26.02 -10.67 6.98
CA GLY A 66 -27.16 -9.80 7.25
C GLY A 66 -26.76 -8.33 7.40
N VAL A 67 -25.69 -8.04 8.14
CA VAL A 67 -25.14 -6.69 8.32
C VAL A 67 -24.62 -6.11 7.01
N VAL A 68 -23.86 -6.87 6.22
CA VAL A 68 -23.34 -6.39 4.93
C VAL A 68 -24.48 -6.08 3.97
N LYS A 69 -25.50 -6.94 3.87
CA LYS A 69 -26.63 -6.74 2.96
C LYS A 69 -27.54 -5.58 3.37
N ASN A 70 -27.82 -5.43 4.66
CA ASN A 70 -28.86 -4.51 5.13
C ASN A 70 -28.31 -3.24 5.78
N GLY A 71 -27.00 -3.19 6.06
CA GLY A 71 -26.41 -2.21 6.94
C GLY A 71 -26.70 -2.49 8.41
N LEU A 72 -26.10 -1.69 9.29
CA LEU A 72 -26.30 -1.76 10.73
C LEU A 72 -26.34 -0.34 11.29
N THR A 73 -27.34 -0.03 12.10
CA THR A 73 -27.47 1.27 12.76
C THR A 73 -27.87 1.09 14.20
N GLY A 74 -27.28 1.90 15.07
CA GLY A 74 -27.61 1.93 16.49
C GLY A 74 -26.40 1.62 17.35
N GLU A 75 -26.68 1.43 18.63
CA GLU A 75 -25.66 1.14 19.63
C GLU A 75 -25.32 -0.35 19.64
N ILE A 76 -24.03 -0.66 19.54
CA ILE A 76 -23.47 -1.99 19.70
C ILE A 76 -22.29 -1.94 20.66
N GLU A 77 -21.99 -3.07 21.31
CA GLU A 77 -20.80 -3.23 22.14
C GLU A 77 -19.91 -4.31 21.54
N VAL A 78 -18.62 -3.99 21.34
CA VAL A 78 -17.59 -4.92 20.89
C VAL A 78 -16.42 -4.79 21.85
N ASP A 79 -16.02 -5.89 22.49
CA ASP A 79 -14.93 -5.95 23.49
C ASP A 79 -15.02 -4.88 24.60
N GLY A 80 -16.24 -4.60 25.07
CA GLY A 80 -16.48 -3.60 26.14
C GLY A 80 -16.39 -2.14 25.68
N VAL A 81 -16.26 -1.90 24.38
CA VAL A 81 -16.32 -0.55 23.78
C VAL A 81 -17.67 -0.38 23.07
N THR A 82 -18.37 0.69 23.42
CA THR A 82 -19.65 1.05 22.78
C THR A 82 -19.40 1.82 21.48
N TYR A 83 -20.09 1.41 20.43
CA TYR A 83 -20.11 2.06 19.12
C TYR A 83 -21.55 2.46 18.80
N ASN A 84 -21.75 3.70 18.37
CA ASN A 84 -23.07 4.19 17.98
C ASN A 84 -22.95 4.93 16.64
N GLY A 85 -23.08 4.16 15.56
CA GLY A 85 -22.84 4.64 14.20
C GLY A 85 -23.80 3.99 13.20
N THR A 86 -23.54 4.27 11.92
CA THR A 86 -24.30 3.74 10.80
C THR A 86 -23.35 3.12 9.78
N MET A 87 -23.43 1.80 9.63
CA MET A 87 -22.86 1.06 8.51
C MET A 87 -23.92 1.02 7.39
N PRO A 88 -23.64 1.56 6.19
CA PRO A 88 -24.58 1.52 5.08
C PRO A 88 -24.77 0.08 4.56
N SER A 89 -25.84 -0.13 3.80
CA SER A 89 -26.08 -1.38 3.08
C SER A 89 -25.16 -1.49 1.86
N PHE A 90 -24.63 -2.71 1.65
CA PHE A 90 -23.88 -3.10 0.46
C PHE A 90 -24.64 -4.18 -0.33
N SER A 91 -25.95 -3.99 -0.52
CA SER A 91 -26.82 -4.94 -1.24
C SER A 91 -26.46 -5.15 -2.72
N THR A 92 -25.52 -4.38 -3.26
CA THR A 92 -25.00 -4.55 -4.63
C THR A 92 -23.97 -5.67 -4.73
N LEU A 93 -23.37 -6.08 -3.60
CA LEU A 93 -22.48 -7.23 -3.56
C LEU A 93 -23.31 -8.52 -3.72
N SER A 94 -22.79 -9.43 -4.53
CA SER A 94 -23.33 -10.78 -4.68
C SER A 94 -23.10 -11.61 -3.42
N ASP A 95 -23.89 -12.67 -3.25
CA ASP A 95 -23.72 -13.59 -2.12
C ASP A 95 -22.32 -14.23 -2.10
N GLU A 96 -21.77 -14.51 -3.28
CA GLU A 96 -20.40 -15.03 -3.46
C GLU A 96 -19.34 -14.04 -2.97
N GLU A 97 -19.44 -12.76 -3.34
CA GLU A 97 -18.53 -11.72 -2.84
C GLU A 97 -18.63 -11.53 -1.33
N ILE A 98 -19.84 -11.65 -0.77
CA ILE A 98 -20.07 -11.53 0.67
C ILE A 98 -19.49 -12.74 1.41
N ASP A 99 -19.72 -13.95 0.91
CA ASP A 99 -19.20 -15.17 1.52
C ASP A 99 -17.66 -15.21 1.39
N ALA A 100 -17.10 -14.68 0.30
CA ALA A 100 -15.66 -14.53 0.12
C ALA A 100 -15.03 -13.53 1.11
N VAL A 101 -15.65 -12.35 1.33
CA VAL A 101 -15.11 -11.39 2.32
C VAL A 101 -15.24 -11.93 3.74
N ILE A 102 -16.31 -12.66 4.08
CA ILE A 102 -16.45 -13.32 5.38
C ILE A 102 -15.32 -14.35 5.58
N ALA A 103 -15.07 -15.20 4.58
CA ALA A 103 -13.98 -16.17 4.64
C ALA A 103 -12.61 -15.47 4.81
N TYR A 104 -12.37 -14.36 4.12
CA TYR A 104 -11.15 -13.58 4.27
C TYR A 104 -11.00 -12.94 5.66
N LEU A 105 -12.10 -12.48 6.27
CA LEU A 105 -12.11 -11.97 7.64
C LEU A 105 -11.80 -13.09 8.65
N GLN A 106 -12.42 -14.26 8.49
CA GLN A 106 -12.21 -15.43 9.34
C GLN A 106 -10.80 -16.02 9.18
N ASN A 107 -10.14 -15.75 8.05
CA ASN A 107 -8.74 -16.09 7.80
C ASN A 107 -7.78 -14.92 8.11
N ASP A 108 -8.13 -14.08 9.10
CA ASP A 108 -7.31 -12.99 9.64
C ASP A 108 -6.79 -11.99 8.60
N LEU A 109 -7.58 -11.71 7.54
CA LEU A 109 -7.19 -10.86 6.42
C LEU A 109 -5.91 -11.36 5.72
N THR A 110 -5.73 -12.68 5.67
CA THR A 110 -4.60 -13.30 4.99
C THR A 110 -5.05 -14.15 3.81
N VAL A 111 -4.18 -14.27 2.81
CA VAL A 111 -4.32 -15.24 1.73
C VAL A 111 -3.09 -16.13 1.81
N PRO A 112 -3.24 -17.45 1.96
CA PRO A 112 -2.12 -18.38 1.91
C PRO A 112 -1.36 -18.21 0.60
N SER A 113 -0.05 -18.00 0.68
CA SER A 113 0.81 -18.05 -0.49
C SER A 113 0.98 -19.50 -0.91
N THR A 114 0.04 -20.00 -1.73
CA THR A 114 0.31 -21.23 -2.47
C THR A 114 1.52 -20.97 -3.35
N GLY A 115 2.57 -21.76 -3.13
CA GLY A 115 3.77 -21.77 -3.96
C GLY A 115 3.46 -22.31 -5.35
N THR A 116 2.66 -21.57 -6.10
CA THR A 116 2.46 -21.70 -7.54
C THR A 116 2.35 -20.27 -8.04
N GLU A 117 3.49 -19.74 -8.47
CA GLU A 117 3.52 -18.65 -9.44
C GLU A 117 2.80 -19.14 -10.71
N THR A 118 1.48 -19.03 -10.71
CA THR A 118 0.76 -18.84 -11.95
C THR A 118 0.44 -17.36 -11.96
N GLU A 119 1.31 -16.61 -12.64
CA GLU A 119 0.94 -15.34 -13.27
C GLU A 119 -0.31 -15.61 -14.11
N THR A 120 -1.47 -15.43 -13.51
CA THR A 120 -2.69 -15.13 -14.25
C THR A 120 -2.72 -13.61 -14.35
N GLU A 121 -1.91 -13.09 -15.28
CA GLU A 121 -2.35 -11.95 -16.06
C GLU A 121 -3.72 -12.33 -16.65
N THR A 122 -4.81 -11.79 -16.12
CA THR A 122 -6.08 -11.75 -16.85
C THR A 122 -6.42 -10.33 -17.21
N GLY A 123 -6.30 -10.05 -18.51
CA GLY A 123 -7.37 -9.36 -19.21
C GLY A 123 -7.11 -7.90 -19.52
N GLY A 124 -6.19 -7.65 -20.44
CA GLY A 124 -6.21 -6.43 -21.22
C GLY A 124 -7.59 -6.15 -21.81
N SER A 125 -8.14 -4.99 -21.48
CA SER A 125 -9.18 -4.35 -22.28
C SER A 125 -8.49 -3.69 -23.46
N THR A 126 -8.64 -4.28 -24.64
CA THR A 126 -8.34 -3.64 -25.92
C THR A 126 -9.28 -2.46 -26.15
N ALA A 127 -8.67 -1.36 -26.60
CA ALA A 127 -9.24 -0.18 -27.27
C ALA A 127 -9.70 0.99 -26.38
N GLY A 128 -8.89 2.05 -26.38
CA GLY A 128 -9.31 3.41 -26.09
C GLY A 128 -8.45 4.12 -25.06
N SER A 129 -7.71 5.14 -25.51
CA SER A 129 -6.96 6.10 -24.69
C SER A 129 -7.64 6.51 -23.38
N SER A 130 -7.04 6.19 -22.23
CA SER A 130 -6.93 7.06 -21.05
C SER A 130 -6.16 6.35 -19.95
N LEU A 131 -4.88 6.68 -19.79
CA LEU A 131 -4.16 6.38 -18.55
C LEU A 131 -4.91 7.07 -17.39
N PRO A 132 -4.99 6.46 -16.19
CA PRO A 132 -5.47 7.18 -15.02
C PRO A 132 -4.63 8.45 -14.84
N PRO A 133 -5.22 9.59 -14.44
CA PRO A 133 -4.54 10.90 -14.41
C PRO A 133 -3.27 10.92 -13.54
N ILE A 134 -3.10 9.92 -12.68
CA ILE A 134 -1.98 9.74 -11.76
C ILE A 134 -0.72 9.26 -12.50
N VAL A 135 -0.83 8.33 -13.47
CA VAL A 135 0.34 7.77 -14.19
C VAL A 135 0.93 8.76 -15.20
N GLY A 136 0.08 9.59 -15.83
CA GLY A 136 0.54 10.68 -16.70
C GLY A 136 1.24 11.80 -15.94
N ALA A 137 0.81 12.07 -14.70
CA ALA A 137 1.48 13.01 -13.81
C ALA A 137 2.84 12.49 -13.34
N MET A 138 2.96 11.19 -13.05
CA MET A 138 4.20 10.55 -12.59
C MET A 138 5.31 10.55 -13.65
N THR A 139 4.98 10.27 -14.92
CA THR A 139 5.97 10.32 -16.02
C THR A 139 6.41 11.75 -16.33
N SER A 140 5.49 12.71 -16.25
CA SER A 140 5.80 14.13 -16.39
C SER A 140 6.70 14.65 -15.25
N PHE A 141 6.43 14.21 -14.02
CA PHE A 141 7.22 14.60 -12.85
C PHE A 141 8.63 13.99 -12.88
N ALA A 142 8.75 12.71 -13.25
CA ALA A 142 10.05 12.06 -13.44
C ALA A 142 10.88 12.76 -14.53
N TYR A 143 10.24 13.19 -15.62
CA TYR A 143 10.92 13.93 -16.69
C TYR A 143 11.36 15.34 -16.26
N LEU A 144 10.51 16.06 -15.52
CA LEU A 144 10.87 17.36 -14.95
C LEU A 144 12.01 17.23 -13.93
N MET A 145 12.00 16.17 -13.12
CA MET A 145 13.05 15.90 -12.15
C MET A 145 14.37 15.54 -12.85
N ALA A 146 14.33 14.71 -13.91
CA ALA A 146 15.50 14.39 -14.71
C ALA A 146 16.09 15.63 -15.40
N LEU A 147 15.25 16.53 -15.91
CA LEU A 147 15.68 17.82 -16.49
C LEU A 147 16.25 18.77 -15.43
N ALA A 148 15.66 18.83 -14.23
CA ALA A 148 16.17 19.63 -13.13
C ALA A 148 17.53 19.12 -12.64
N ILE A 149 17.69 17.80 -12.50
CA ILE A 149 18.97 17.17 -12.15
C ILE A 149 20.01 17.44 -13.25
N ALA A 150 19.66 17.26 -14.52
CA ALA A 150 20.54 17.58 -15.64
C ALA A 150 20.95 19.07 -15.62
N ALA A 151 20.02 19.98 -15.36
CA ALA A 151 20.33 21.40 -15.22
C ALA A 151 21.28 21.66 -14.05
N VAL A 152 21.07 21.07 -12.88
CA VAL A 152 21.96 21.26 -11.71
C VAL A 152 23.36 20.67 -11.94
N VAL A 153 23.47 19.53 -12.62
CA VAL A 153 24.73 18.83 -12.85
C VAL A 153 25.53 19.43 -14.02
N PHE A 154 24.85 19.90 -15.06
CA PHE A 154 25.50 20.41 -16.27
C PHE A 154 25.55 21.95 -16.34
N ALA A 155 24.68 22.69 -15.66
CA ALA A 155 24.77 24.16 -15.60
C ALA A 155 26.10 24.69 -15.03
N PRO A 156 26.77 24.06 -14.03
CA PRO A 156 28.07 24.53 -13.56
C PRO A 156 29.14 24.51 -14.67
N ARG A 157 29.05 23.56 -15.61
CA ARG A 157 29.94 23.48 -16.78
C ARG A 157 29.62 24.54 -17.82
N LEU A 158 28.37 24.98 -17.92
CA LEU A 158 27.93 26.05 -18.81
C LEU A 158 28.25 27.45 -18.24
N ILE A 159 28.12 27.62 -16.91
CA ILE A 159 28.40 28.85 -16.16
C ILE A 159 29.90 29.10 -16.01
N ALA A 160 30.76 28.09 -16.19
CA ALA A 160 32.22 28.24 -16.18
C ALA A 160 32.77 29.21 -17.25
N ARG A 161 31.95 29.64 -18.23
CA ARG A 161 32.31 30.68 -19.22
C ARG A 161 31.87 32.10 -18.83
N ILE A 162 31.15 32.28 -17.73
CA ILE A 162 30.62 33.57 -17.27
C ILE A 162 31.46 34.02 -16.06
N ASP A 163 31.90 35.29 -16.04
CA ASP A 163 32.79 35.86 -15.00
C ASP A 163 32.22 35.60 -13.58
N ARG A 164 32.93 34.76 -12.82
CA ARG A 164 32.52 34.29 -11.47
C ARG A 164 32.39 35.41 -10.44
N ARG A 165 32.88 36.62 -10.71
CA ARG A 165 32.90 37.73 -9.74
C ARG A 165 31.53 38.30 -9.39
N ASN A 166 30.49 38.07 -10.20
CA ASN A 166 29.16 38.66 -9.98
C ASN A 166 28.06 37.66 -9.61
N VAL A 167 28.37 36.35 -9.49
CA VAL A 167 27.38 35.28 -9.26
C VAL A 167 27.46 34.61 -7.89
N ALA A 168 28.35 35.10 -7.01
CA ALA A 168 28.48 34.60 -5.63
C ALA A 168 27.16 34.51 -4.85
N PRO A 169 26.25 35.51 -4.89
CA PRO A 169 24.97 35.36 -4.19
C PRO A 169 24.08 34.29 -4.85
N LEU A 170 24.08 34.19 -6.18
CA LEU A 170 23.26 33.22 -6.91
C LEU A 170 23.68 31.76 -6.67
N ASP A 171 24.98 31.50 -6.54
CA ASP A 171 25.52 30.18 -6.20
C ASP A 171 25.07 29.70 -4.81
N ALA A 172 24.99 30.62 -3.84
CA ALA A 172 24.46 30.31 -2.51
C ALA A 172 22.96 29.95 -2.55
N TYR A 173 22.16 30.70 -3.31
CA TYR A 173 20.73 30.41 -3.48
C TYR A 173 20.48 29.10 -4.24
N LEU A 174 21.27 28.78 -5.27
CA LEU A 174 21.17 27.51 -6.00
C LEU A 174 21.48 26.31 -5.10
N LYS A 175 22.55 26.39 -4.30
CA LYS A 175 22.90 25.33 -3.34
C LYS A 175 21.83 25.17 -2.26
N ALA A 176 21.32 26.26 -1.72
CA ALA A 176 20.22 26.23 -0.75
C ALA A 176 18.95 25.61 -1.38
N GLY A 177 18.62 25.97 -2.63
CA GLY A 177 17.49 25.42 -3.36
C GLY A 177 17.59 23.91 -3.57
N VAL A 178 18.76 23.41 -3.97
CA VAL A 178 18.99 21.96 -4.14
C VAL A 178 18.83 21.19 -2.82
N ILE A 179 19.31 21.76 -1.70
CA ILE A 179 19.16 21.14 -0.38
C ILE A 179 17.68 21.06 0.03
N VAL A 180 16.92 22.13 -0.17
CA VAL A 180 15.48 22.16 0.15
C VAL A 180 14.71 21.18 -0.71
N ILE A 181 14.99 21.14 -2.02
CA ILE A 181 14.35 20.18 -2.95
C ILE A 181 14.69 18.75 -2.56
N TYR A 182 15.96 18.46 -2.27
CA TYR A 182 16.38 17.13 -1.83
C TYR A 182 15.69 16.71 -0.53
N PHE A 183 15.64 17.62 0.46
CA PHE A 183 14.95 17.37 1.71
C PHE A 183 13.47 17.05 1.47
N VAL A 184 12.72 17.91 0.76
CA VAL A 184 11.30 17.68 0.51
C VAL A 184 11.04 16.37 -0.28
N VAL A 185 11.84 16.09 -1.31
CA VAL A 185 11.68 14.87 -2.11
C VAL A 185 11.97 13.62 -1.27
N PHE A 186 13.08 13.59 -0.54
CA PHE A 186 13.47 12.40 0.22
C PHE A 186 12.75 12.24 1.55
N THR A 187 12.25 13.32 2.16
CA THR A 187 11.56 13.25 3.46
C THR A 187 10.06 13.14 3.34
N VAL A 188 9.47 13.65 2.25
CA VAL A 188 8.00 13.68 2.07
C VAL A 188 7.56 12.75 0.95
N PHE A 189 8.22 12.81 -0.21
CA PHE A 189 7.73 12.12 -1.40
C PHE A 189 8.17 10.66 -1.49
N VAL A 190 9.45 10.37 -1.22
CA VAL A 190 9.99 9.00 -1.25
C VAL A 190 9.32 8.07 -0.23
N PRO A 191 9.08 8.48 1.03
CA PRO A 191 8.39 7.60 1.99
C PRO A 191 6.97 7.27 1.56
N SER A 192 6.20 8.25 1.04
CA SER A 192 4.87 7.99 0.49
C SER A 192 4.92 7.00 -0.67
N MET A 193 5.90 7.12 -1.56
CA MET A 193 6.06 6.22 -2.69
C MET A 193 6.49 4.81 -2.28
N VAL A 194 7.33 4.67 -1.25
CA VAL A 194 7.82 3.39 -0.75
C VAL A 194 6.72 2.62 -0.02
N LEU A 195 5.88 3.30 0.76
CA LEU A 195 4.77 2.69 1.49
C LEU A 195 3.67 2.14 0.57
N GLU A 196 3.59 2.61 -0.66
CA GLU A 196 2.63 2.14 -1.68
C GLU A 196 3.15 0.91 -2.46
N THR A 197 4.39 0.48 -2.25
CA THR A 197 4.94 -0.69 -2.94
C THR A 197 4.66 -1.99 -2.20
N GLU A 198 4.14 -3.00 -2.91
CA GLU A 198 3.90 -4.36 -2.39
C GLU A 198 5.14 -5.00 -1.73
N VAL A 199 6.33 -4.52 -2.07
CA VAL A 199 7.62 -4.98 -1.51
C VAL A 199 7.73 -4.67 -0.01
N VAL A 200 7.17 -3.55 0.47
CA VAL A 200 7.22 -3.19 1.89
C VAL A 200 6.29 -4.07 2.72
N GLY A 201 5.15 -4.49 2.17
CA GLY A 201 4.21 -5.39 2.83
C GLY A 201 4.80 -6.78 3.14
N LYS A 202 5.88 -7.19 2.45
CA LYS A 202 6.59 -8.46 2.68
C LYS A 202 7.73 -8.35 3.70
N LEU A 203 8.03 -7.17 4.23
CA LEU A 203 9.09 -7.00 5.23
C LEU A 203 8.59 -7.38 6.64
N PRO A 204 9.47 -7.81 7.56
CA PRO A 204 9.08 -8.03 8.96
C PRO A 204 8.47 -6.77 9.58
N GLN A 205 7.46 -6.92 10.45
CA GLN A 205 6.70 -5.80 11.04
C GLN A 205 7.61 -4.68 11.59
N GLY A 206 8.67 -5.04 12.34
CA GLY A 206 9.59 -4.06 12.91
C GLY A 206 10.40 -3.26 11.87
N VAL A 207 10.59 -3.81 10.66
CA VAL A 207 11.21 -3.08 9.53
C VAL A 207 10.19 -2.16 8.89
N GLN A 208 8.93 -2.57 8.76
CA GLN A 208 7.85 -1.71 8.29
C GLN A 208 7.67 -0.51 9.21
N ASP A 209 7.64 -0.74 10.53
CA ASP A 209 7.56 0.31 11.55
C ASP A 209 8.76 1.26 11.49
N PHE A 210 9.96 0.72 11.28
CA PHE A 210 11.16 1.53 11.12
C PHE A 210 11.11 2.40 9.85
N VAL A 211 10.64 1.87 8.73
CA VAL A 211 10.48 2.62 7.47
C VAL A 211 9.39 3.68 7.59
N ALA A 212 8.24 3.33 8.18
CA ALA A 212 7.10 4.22 8.41
C ALA A 212 7.43 5.33 9.43
N SER A 213 8.28 5.06 10.42
CA SER A 213 8.70 6.06 11.40
C SER A 213 9.54 7.20 10.79
N GLY A 214 10.07 7.02 9.58
CA GLY A 214 10.96 8.00 8.94
C GLY A 214 12.31 8.19 9.66
N LEU A 215 12.64 7.38 10.67
CA LEU A 215 13.91 7.49 11.42
C LEU A 215 15.14 7.33 10.52
N TRP A 216 15.03 6.51 9.48
CA TRP A 216 16.08 6.31 8.48
C TRP A 216 16.40 7.60 7.69
N ILE A 217 15.42 8.48 7.51
CA ILE A 217 15.58 9.77 6.82
C ILE A 217 16.45 10.71 7.66
N GLY A 218 16.23 10.72 8.98
CA GLY A 218 17.07 11.46 9.92
C GLY A 218 18.53 10.98 9.89
N ALA A 219 18.74 9.66 9.86
CA ALA A 219 20.07 9.08 9.76
C ALA A 219 20.77 9.44 8.43
N LEU A 220 20.04 9.43 7.31
CA LEU A 220 20.57 9.87 6.02
C LEU A 220 20.90 11.37 5.99
N ALA A 221 20.03 12.22 6.56
CA ALA A 221 20.28 13.66 6.63
C ALA A 221 21.53 13.99 7.44
N ILE A 222 21.75 13.30 8.56
CA ILE A 222 22.97 13.42 9.37
C ILE A 222 24.18 12.94 8.57
N GLY A 223 24.08 11.82 7.86
CA GLY A 223 25.16 11.29 7.01
C GLY A 223 25.57 12.25 5.89
N VAL A 224 24.60 12.82 5.16
CA VAL A 224 24.86 13.81 4.11
C VAL A 224 25.41 15.11 4.71
N GLY A 225 24.88 15.57 5.84
CA GLY A 225 25.40 16.72 6.57
C GLY A 225 26.85 16.54 7.01
N ALA A 226 27.19 15.36 7.52
CA ALA A 226 28.56 14.99 7.90
C ALA A 226 29.50 14.95 6.70
N LEU A 227 29.09 14.35 5.58
CA LEU A 227 29.89 14.32 4.35
C LEU A 227 30.15 15.74 3.81
N TRP A 228 29.14 16.61 3.86
CA TRP A 228 29.29 18.01 3.47
C TRP A 228 30.23 18.77 4.41
N TRP A 229 30.14 18.51 5.72
CA TRP A 229 31.02 19.10 6.73
C TRP A 229 32.48 18.69 6.50
N PHE A 230 32.77 17.40 6.35
CA PHE A 230 34.12 16.91 6.09
C PHE A 230 34.71 17.44 4.76
N GLN A 231 33.90 17.51 3.70
CA GLN A 231 34.34 18.13 2.43
C GLN A 231 34.57 19.65 2.52
N ARG A 232 34.07 20.31 3.58
CA ARG A 232 34.29 21.74 3.82
C ARG A 232 35.66 21.99 4.47
N GLU A 233 36.09 21.12 5.39
CA GLU A 233 37.41 21.21 6.02
C GLU A 233 38.56 21.02 5.01
N ASP A 234 38.37 20.19 3.99
CA ASP A 234 39.39 19.97 2.94
C ASP A 234 39.61 21.18 2.00
N ARG A 235 38.86 22.27 2.18
CA ARG A 235 38.95 23.50 1.35
C ARG A 235 39.52 24.73 2.07
N ILE A 236 40.06 24.56 3.28
CA ILE A 236 40.71 25.62 4.06
C ILE A 236 42.23 25.49 3.97
#